data_AF-A0A545AJ85-F1
#
_entry.id   AF-A0A545AJ85-F1
#
_cell.length_a   1.000
_cell.length_b   1.000
_cell.length_c   1.000
_cell.angle_alpha   90.00
_cell.angle_beta   90.00
_cell.angle_gamma   90.00
#
_symmetry.space_group_name_H-M   'P 1'
#
loop_
_entity.id
_entity.type
_entity.pdbx_description
1 polymer ?
#
loop_
_entity_poly.entity_id
_entity_poly.type
_entity_poly.pdbx_seq_one_letter_code
_entity_poly.pdbx_strand_id
1 'polypeptide(L)'
;MSVQSVPADEGFWIGTSETDRIWVQLTGQGESPFKVTAGQTVSFTGTVVANGAGFPAKVGVTAAEGADQLTAQQEHVKVERSALRISG
;
A
#
# COMPACT_ATOMS: atom_id res chain seq x y z
N MET A 1 -0.72 -11.49 4.02
CA MET A 1 -0.83 -11.17 2.57
C MET A 1 0.54 -10.85 2.03
N SER A 2 0.81 -11.19 0.77
CA SER A 2 2.12 -10.96 0.15
C SER A 2 2.23 -9.55 -0.41
N VAL A 3 3.38 -8.91 -0.22
CA VAL A 3 3.74 -7.62 -0.82
C VAL A 3 4.10 -7.84 -2.28
N GLN A 4 3.38 -7.18 -3.18
CA GLN A 4 3.61 -7.29 -4.63
C GLN A 4 4.64 -6.27 -5.10
N SER A 5 4.52 -5.01 -4.68
CA SER A 5 5.44 -3.94 -5.05
C SER A 5 5.41 -2.79 -4.05
N VAL A 6 6.48 -1.98 -4.03
CA VAL A 6 6.68 -0.87 -3.08
C VAL A 6 7.07 0.39 -3.86
N PRO A 7 6.13 1.00 -4.59
CA PRO A 7 6.44 2.16 -5.45
C PRO A 7 6.59 3.47 -4.68
N ALA A 8 6.17 3.53 -3.41
CA ALA A 8 6.21 4.75 -2.60
C ALA A 8 6.80 4.50 -1.20
N ASP A 9 7.35 5.56 -0.61
CA ASP A 9 7.95 5.52 0.74
C ASP A 9 6.92 5.22 1.85
N GLU A 10 5.66 5.55 1.59
CA GLU A 10 4.58 5.44 2.57
C GLU A 10 3.49 4.45 2.17
N GLY A 11 3.68 3.67 1.11
CA GLY A 11 2.69 2.69 0.72
C GLY A 11 3.19 1.62 -0.23
N PHE A 12 2.46 0.52 -0.25
CA PHE A 12 2.81 -0.66 -1.00
C PHE A 12 1.56 -1.42 -1.42
N TRP A 13 1.70 -2.22 -2.46
CA TRP A 13 0.67 -3.12 -2.93
C TRP A 13 0.76 -4.47 -2.22
N ILE A 14 -0.37 -4.98 -1.74
CA ILE A 14 -0.49 -6.37 -1.31
C ILE A 14 -1.51 -7.10 -2.16
N GLY A 15 -1.31 -8.37 -2.42
CA GLY A 15 -2.23 -9.12 -3.27
C GLY A 15 -1.71 -10.48 -3.66
N THR A 16 -2.47 -11.14 -4.52
CA THR A 16 -2.08 -12.41 -5.14
C THR A 16 -1.43 -12.21 -6.51
N SER A 17 -1.68 -11.06 -7.15
CA SER A 17 -1.14 -10.70 -8.47
C SER A 17 -1.14 -9.18 -8.70
N GLU A 18 -0.64 -8.72 -9.85
CA GLU A 18 -0.69 -7.31 -10.24
C GLU A 18 -2.11 -6.79 -10.50
N THR A 19 -3.04 -7.67 -10.90
CA THR A 19 -4.44 -7.29 -11.15
C THR A 19 -5.34 -7.52 -9.94
N ASP A 20 -4.95 -8.40 -9.02
CA ASP A 20 -5.64 -8.66 -7.74
C ASP A 20 -4.77 -8.24 -6.56
N ARG A 21 -4.81 -6.93 -6.27
CA ARG A 21 -4.07 -6.28 -5.20
C ARG A 21 -4.79 -5.05 -4.68
N ILE A 22 -4.48 -4.67 -3.45
CA ILE A 22 -5.00 -3.47 -2.78
C ILE A 22 -3.83 -2.62 -2.28
N TRP A 23 -4.01 -1.29 -2.36
CA TRP A 23 -3.03 -0.34 -1.83
C TRP A 23 -3.12 -0.27 -0.31
N VAL A 24 -1.96 -0.35 0.34
CA VAL A 24 -1.79 -0.09 1.77
C VAL A 24 -1.04 1.20 1.94
N GLN A 25 -1.68 2.19 2.58
CA GLN A 25 -1.07 3.45 2.98
C GLN A 25 -0.69 3.39 4.46
N LEU A 26 0.59 3.59 4.73
CA LEU A 26 1.10 3.76 6.08
C LEU A 26 0.85 5.18 6.59
N THR A 27 0.53 5.25 7.87
CA THR A 27 0.24 6.48 8.60
C THR A 27 0.95 6.48 9.97
N GLY A 28 1.00 7.65 10.61
CA GLY A 28 1.67 7.84 11.89
C GLY A 28 3.15 8.18 11.77
N GLN A 29 3.77 8.56 12.91
CA GLN A 29 5.19 8.90 12.96
C GLN A 29 6.05 7.65 13.19
N GLY A 30 7.14 7.56 12.43
CA GLY A 30 8.20 6.59 12.61
C GLY A 30 9.44 7.08 11.87
N GLU A 31 10.49 7.44 12.61
CA GLU A 31 11.70 8.08 12.09
C GLU A 31 12.60 7.14 11.26
N SER A 32 12.28 5.85 11.19
CA SER A 32 13.11 4.84 10.52
C SER A 32 12.61 4.54 9.11
N PRO A 33 13.51 4.30 8.13
CA PRO A 33 13.12 3.87 6.80
C PRO A 33 12.35 2.55 6.94
N PHE A 34 11.06 2.59 6.64
CA PHE A 34 10.18 1.44 6.77
C PHE A 34 10.46 0.49 5.60
N LYS A 35 11.19 -0.60 5.85
CA LYS A 35 11.71 -1.52 4.82
C LYS A 35 10.75 -2.68 4.55
N VAL A 36 9.55 -2.38 4.05
CA VAL A 36 8.78 -3.42 3.35
C VAL A 36 9.41 -3.63 1.98
N THR A 37 9.54 -4.89 1.58
CA THR A 37 10.05 -5.28 0.26
C THR A 37 9.09 -6.23 -0.42
N ALA A 38 9.08 -6.25 -1.75
CA ALA A 38 8.32 -7.22 -2.52
C ALA A 38 8.65 -8.66 -2.09
N GLY A 39 7.64 -9.53 -2.11
CA GLY A 39 7.73 -10.94 -1.70
C GLY A 39 7.54 -11.20 -0.20
N GLN A 40 7.63 -10.18 0.67
CA GLN A 40 7.38 -10.36 2.10
C GLN A 40 5.91 -10.67 2.38
N THR A 41 5.66 -11.45 3.44
CA THR A 41 4.31 -11.58 3.98
C THR A 41 4.11 -10.54 5.07
N VAL A 42 2.98 -9.84 5.03
CA VAL A 42 2.59 -8.89 6.07
C VAL A 42 1.24 -9.25 6.69
N SER A 43 1.07 -8.83 7.94
CA SER A 43 -0.21 -8.84 8.66
C SER A 43 -0.39 -7.51 9.38
N PHE A 44 -1.62 -7.02 9.43
CA PHE A 44 -1.97 -5.76 10.05
C PHE A 44 -3.48 -5.68 10.29
N THR A 45 -3.87 -4.74 11.13
CA THR A 45 -5.24 -4.22 11.19
C THR A 45 -5.23 -2.80 10.66
N GLY A 46 -6.17 -2.47 9.77
CA GLY A 46 -6.28 -1.16 9.15
C GLY A 46 -7.73 -0.82 8.86
N THR A 47 -7.93 0.40 8.35
CA THR A 47 -9.25 0.89 7.96
C THR A 47 -9.32 1.02 6.44
N VAL A 48 -10.33 0.42 5.82
CA VAL A 48 -10.64 0.70 4.41
C VAL A 48 -11.25 2.10 4.34
N VAL A 49 -10.66 2.97 3.54
CA VAL A 49 -11.13 4.34 3.36
C VAL A 49 -11.28 4.66 1.89
N ALA A 50 -12.28 5.47 1.57
CA ALA A 50 -12.48 5.99 0.23
C ALA A 50 -11.27 6.83 -0.21
N ASN A 51 -10.93 6.71 -1.49
CA ASN A 51 -10.03 7.61 -2.20
C ASN A 51 -10.73 8.11 -3.48
N GLY A 52 -10.02 8.88 -4.29
CA GLY A 52 -10.55 9.40 -5.55
C GLY A 52 -9.46 9.50 -6.61
N ALA A 53 -9.84 9.94 -7.81
CA ALA A 53 -8.95 9.94 -8.98
C ALA A 53 -7.63 10.72 -8.81
N GLY A 54 -7.56 11.68 -7.88
CA GLY A 54 -6.32 12.40 -7.56
C GLY A 54 -5.40 11.69 -6.56
N PHE A 55 -5.84 10.58 -5.97
CA PHE A 55 -5.11 9.89 -4.91
C PHE A 55 -3.80 9.24 -5.38
N PRO A 56 -3.73 8.52 -6.51
CA PRO A 56 -2.47 7.90 -6.95
C PRO A 56 -1.33 8.90 -7.09
N ALA A 57 -1.60 10.05 -7.70
CA ALA A 57 -0.62 11.14 -7.82
C ALA A 57 -0.17 11.69 -6.46
N LYS A 58 -1.10 11.79 -5.49
CA LYS A 58 -0.80 12.23 -4.11
C LYS A 58 0.14 11.28 -3.38
N VAL A 59 0.05 9.98 -3.65
CA VAL A 59 0.90 8.95 -3.01
C VAL A 59 2.08 8.52 -3.88
N GLY A 60 2.33 9.21 -4.99
CA GLY A 60 3.49 8.98 -5.85
C GLY A 60 3.40 7.74 -6.75
N VAL A 61 2.22 7.16 -6.96
CA VAL A 61 2.03 5.98 -7.81
C VAL A 61 1.83 6.42 -9.26
N THR A 62 2.70 5.94 -10.15
CA THR A 62 2.63 6.17 -11.61
C THR A 62 1.71 5.17 -12.33
N ALA A 63 1.45 5.41 -13.62
CA ALA A 63 0.68 4.48 -14.45
C ALA A 63 1.30 3.07 -14.49
N ALA A 64 2.62 2.96 -14.63
CA ALA A 64 3.33 1.67 -14.62
C ALA A 64 3.26 0.95 -13.27
N GLU A 65 3.02 1.68 -12.18
CA GLU A 65 2.94 1.17 -10.82
C GLU A 65 1.50 0.89 -10.36
N GLY A 66 0.51 1.12 -11.23
CA GLY A 66 -0.90 0.79 -10.96
C GLY A 66 -1.81 1.97 -10.64
N ALA A 67 -1.49 3.20 -11.09
CA ALA A 67 -2.35 4.37 -10.83
C ALA A 67 -3.80 4.22 -11.34
N ASP A 68 -3.99 3.58 -12.50
CA ASP A 68 -5.33 3.35 -13.06
C ASP A 68 -6.14 2.38 -12.20
N GLN A 69 -5.49 1.33 -11.69
CA GLN A 69 -6.12 0.38 -10.77
C GLN A 69 -6.52 1.06 -9.46
N LEU A 70 -5.63 1.86 -8.86
CA LEU A 70 -5.92 2.58 -7.63
C LEU A 70 -7.04 3.62 -7.81
N THR A 71 -7.11 4.25 -8.98
CA THR A 71 -8.21 5.16 -9.36
C THR A 71 -9.54 4.42 -9.48
N ALA A 72 -9.54 3.25 -10.12
CA ALA A 72 -10.74 2.45 -10.34
C ALA A 72 -11.29 1.85 -9.04
N GLN A 73 -10.41 1.46 -8.11
CA GLN A 73 -10.79 0.86 -6.84
C GLN A 73 -11.52 1.83 -5.90
N GLN A 74 -11.24 3.13 -5.99
CA GLN A 74 -11.84 4.18 -5.15
C GLN A 74 -11.68 3.97 -3.63
N GLU A 75 -10.80 3.06 -3.21
CA GLU A 75 -10.52 2.77 -1.82
C GLU A 75 -9.10 2.25 -1.62
N HIS A 76 -8.60 2.37 -0.38
CA HIS A 76 -7.33 1.79 0.04
C HIS A 76 -7.39 1.47 1.54
N VAL A 77 -6.42 0.71 2.03
CA VAL A 77 -6.31 0.44 3.46
C VAL A 77 -5.32 1.42 4.09
N LYS A 78 -5.77 2.16 5.10
CA LYS A 78 -4.88 2.92 6.00
C LYS A 78 -4.46 2.05 7.16
N VAL A 79 -3.16 2.01 7.41
CA VAL A 79 -2.54 1.21 8.47
C VAL A 79 -1.61 2.12 9.27
N GLU A 80 -1.75 2.11 10.59
CA GLU A 80 -0.76 2.72 11.48
C GLU A 80 0.53 1.92 11.37
N ARG A 81 1.68 2.59 11.21
CA ARG A 81 2.99 1.91 11.09
C ARG A 81 3.25 0.92 12.23
N SER A 82 2.79 1.23 13.44
CA SER A 82 2.90 0.38 14.64
C SER A 82 2.05 -0.90 14.60
N ALA A 83 1.02 -0.94 13.76
CA ALA A 83 0.13 -2.09 13.58
C ALA A 83 0.65 -3.08 12.54
N LEU A 84 1.62 -2.69 11.71
CA LEU A 84 2.16 -3.53 10.66
C LEU A 84 3.18 -4.53 11.20
N ARG A 85 2.98 -5.81 10.87
CA ARG A 85 3.88 -6.91 11.18
C ARG A 85 4.35 -7.55 9.88
N ILE A 86 5.66 -7.74 9.79
CA ILE A 86 6.31 -8.41 8.66
C ILE A 86 6.70 -9.82 9.11
N SER A 87 6.37 -10.80 8.30
CA SER A 87 6.70 -12.20 8.48
C SER A 87 7.60 -12.65 7.33
N GLY A 88 8.72 -13.27 7.68
CA GLY A 88 9.69 -13.86 6.78
C GLY A 88 10.33 -15.06 7.45
#